data_AF-A0A2S3U4V7-F1
#
_entry.id   AF-A0A2S3U4V7-F1
#
_cell.length_a   1.000
_cell.length_b   1.000
_cell.length_c   1.000
_cell.angle_alpha   90.00
_cell.angle_beta   90.00
_cell.angle_gamma   90.00
#
_symmetry.space_group_name_H-M   'P 1'
#
loop_
_entity.id
_entity.type
_entity.pdbx_description
1 polymer ?
#
loop_
_entity_poly.entity_id
_entity_poly.type
_entity_poly.pdbx_seq_one_letter_code
_entity_poly.pdbx_strand_id
1 'polypeptide(L)'
;MVLKYQNPILRGMYPDPSITRVGSTYYMVNSTFEYYPGIALSKSNDLLNWTKLPGIASSSNQADLRQSKSNEGIFAACLRYYEHHFYVITTNFAEFKTFLIRGRLSADGEHVEWETQRIEIDVPGIDPDIYFEDQHAYVQFTGYVDKQGTKAIRQVEIDLTTGKIIHEPVILTYGTGGRDVEGPHILKSQVGITYWQQKAVPVKVT
;
A
#
# COMPACT_ATOMS: atom_id res chain seq x y z
N MET A 1 -17.27 -8.40 -21.54
CA MET A 1 -16.79 -7.01 -21.35
C MET A 1 -17.94 -6.19 -20.80
N VAL A 2 -17.72 -5.48 -19.70
CA VAL A 2 -18.70 -4.60 -19.04
C VAL A 2 -18.64 -3.23 -19.70
N LEU A 3 -19.79 -2.66 -20.05
CA LEU A 3 -19.90 -1.39 -20.79
C LEU A 3 -20.38 -0.20 -19.93
N LYS A 4 -20.79 -0.47 -18.69
CA LYS A 4 -21.25 0.54 -17.73
C LYS A 4 -20.73 0.17 -16.35
N TYR A 5 -20.41 1.18 -15.55
CA TYR A 5 -19.98 1.00 -14.17
C TYR A 5 -20.96 0.12 -13.37
N GLN A 6 -20.44 -0.92 -12.73
CA GLN A 6 -21.20 -1.80 -11.83
C GLN A 6 -20.31 -2.25 -10.67
N ASN A 7 -20.75 -1.99 -9.44
CA ASN A 7 -20.08 -2.50 -8.25
C ASN A 7 -20.58 -3.89 -7.84
N PRO A 8 -19.73 -4.70 -7.17
CA PRO A 8 -18.28 -4.46 -7.02
C PRO A 8 -17.54 -4.73 -8.34
N ILE A 9 -16.57 -3.88 -8.68
CA ILE A 9 -15.78 -3.99 -9.92
C ILE A 9 -14.98 -5.31 -9.95
N LEU A 10 -14.41 -5.71 -8.80
CA LEU A 10 -13.82 -7.02 -8.57
C LEU A 10 -14.66 -7.79 -7.53
N ARG A 11 -15.19 -8.96 -7.91
CA ARG A 11 -15.97 -9.84 -7.04
C ARG A 11 -15.07 -10.87 -6.35
N GLY A 12 -15.40 -11.23 -5.11
CA GLY A 12 -14.67 -12.21 -4.31
C GLY A 12 -13.71 -11.55 -3.32
N MET A 13 -12.58 -12.21 -3.05
CA MET A 13 -11.57 -11.74 -2.10
C MET A 13 -10.64 -10.72 -2.74
N TYR A 14 -11.12 -9.47 -2.84
CA TYR A 14 -10.35 -8.30 -3.28
C TYR A 14 -10.50 -7.13 -2.27
N PRO A 15 -10.04 -7.29 -1.02
CA PRO A 15 -10.07 -6.22 -0.03
C PRO A 15 -8.98 -5.17 -0.26
N ASP A 16 -9.12 -4.03 0.40
CA ASP A 16 -8.11 -2.97 0.48
C ASP A 16 -7.50 -2.55 -0.87
N PRO A 17 -8.33 -2.11 -1.85
CA PRO A 17 -7.84 -1.76 -3.17
C PRO A 17 -6.98 -0.50 -3.11
N SER A 18 -5.71 -0.61 -3.53
CA SER A 18 -4.86 0.54 -3.85
C SER A 18 -4.62 0.61 -5.34
N ILE A 19 -4.91 1.76 -5.93
CA ILE A 19 -4.83 1.99 -7.38
C ILE A 19 -3.77 3.03 -7.71
N THR A 20 -3.05 2.83 -8.81
CA THR A 20 -2.21 3.84 -9.45
C THR A 20 -2.40 3.82 -10.98
N ARG A 21 -2.03 4.90 -11.64
CA ARG A 21 -2.11 5.03 -13.11
C ARG A 21 -0.72 5.28 -13.68
N VAL A 22 -0.35 4.53 -14.71
CA VAL A 22 0.90 4.70 -15.48
C VAL A 22 0.53 4.81 -16.96
N GLY A 23 0.74 5.97 -17.56
CA GLY A 23 0.29 6.24 -18.93
C GLY A 23 -1.24 6.12 -19.06
N SER A 24 -1.71 5.20 -19.89
CA SER A 24 -3.13 4.87 -20.07
C SER A 24 -3.63 3.72 -19.19
N THR A 25 -2.72 3.04 -18.48
CA THR A 25 -3.03 1.81 -17.74
C THR A 25 -3.17 2.08 -16.25
N TYR A 26 -4.23 1.55 -15.67
CA TYR A 26 -4.46 1.50 -14.24
C TYR A 26 -4.00 0.16 -13.69
N TYR A 27 -3.35 0.18 -12.54
CA TYR A 27 -2.91 -0.99 -11.79
C TYR A 27 -3.54 -0.95 -10.41
N MET A 28 -4.04 -2.08 -9.93
CA MET A 28 -4.65 -2.22 -8.61
C MET A 28 -4.03 -3.40 -7.88
N VAL A 29 -3.68 -3.17 -6.62
CA VAL A 29 -3.32 -4.22 -5.67
C VAL A 29 -4.40 -4.42 -4.62
N ASN A 30 -4.49 -5.63 -4.10
CA ASN A 30 -5.35 -6.02 -3.00
C ASN A 30 -4.57 -6.87 -2.00
N SER A 31 -4.96 -6.78 -0.73
CA SER A 31 -4.46 -7.66 0.34
C SER A 31 -4.85 -9.11 0.06
N THR A 32 -3.98 -10.05 0.48
CA THR A 32 -4.17 -11.49 0.24
C THR A 32 -4.12 -12.33 1.50
N PHE A 33 -3.83 -11.72 2.66
CA PHE A 33 -3.68 -12.42 3.93
C PHE A 33 -2.72 -13.62 3.79
N GLU A 34 -3.13 -14.82 4.21
CA GLU A 34 -2.34 -16.05 4.13
C GLU A 34 -2.21 -16.65 2.71
N TYR A 35 -2.91 -16.11 1.71
CA TYR A 35 -2.93 -16.69 0.36
C TYR A 35 -1.67 -16.34 -0.45
N TYR A 36 -1.27 -17.28 -1.30
CA TYR A 36 -0.03 -17.22 -2.07
C TYR A 36 -0.23 -17.63 -3.55
N PRO A 37 0.42 -17.00 -4.55
CA PRO A 37 1.28 -15.81 -4.46
C PRO A 37 0.57 -14.61 -3.82
N GLY A 38 1.29 -13.89 -2.96
CA GLY A 38 0.76 -12.80 -2.17
C GLY A 38 0.67 -11.48 -2.95
N ILE A 39 -0.13 -10.55 -2.45
CA ILE A 39 -0.43 -9.24 -3.06
C ILE A 39 -1.01 -9.42 -4.47
N ALA A 40 -2.34 -9.51 -4.56
CA ALA A 40 -3.02 -9.70 -5.83
C ALA A 40 -2.86 -8.45 -6.70
N LEU A 41 -2.54 -8.62 -7.98
CA LEU A 41 -2.34 -7.54 -8.93
C LEU A 41 -3.32 -7.66 -10.10
N SER A 42 -3.86 -6.53 -10.54
CA SER A 42 -4.68 -6.45 -11.75
C SER A 42 -4.42 -5.16 -12.52
N LYS A 43 -4.68 -5.19 -13.84
CA LYS A 43 -4.59 -4.02 -14.71
C LYS A 43 -5.90 -3.74 -15.46
N SER A 44 -6.13 -2.48 -15.79
CA SER A 44 -7.28 -2.03 -16.60
C SER A 44 -6.90 -0.80 -17.43
N ASN A 45 -7.52 -0.62 -18.59
CA ASN A 45 -7.39 0.61 -19.40
C ASN A 45 -8.63 1.52 -19.29
N ASP A 46 -9.72 1.04 -18.68
CA ASP A 46 -11.02 1.70 -18.67
C ASP A 46 -11.67 1.80 -17.28
N LEU A 47 -11.00 1.28 -16.23
CA LEU A 47 -11.49 1.15 -14.86
C LEU A 47 -12.69 0.20 -14.68
N LEU A 48 -13.22 -0.37 -15.76
CA LEU A 48 -14.41 -1.24 -15.76
C LEU A 48 -14.01 -2.71 -15.88
N ASN A 49 -13.10 -3.00 -16.81
CA ASN A 49 -12.67 -4.34 -17.15
C ASN A 49 -11.24 -4.52 -16.65
N TRP A 50 -11.08 -5.46 -15.71
CA TRP A 50 -9.81 -5.72 -15.04
C TRP A 50 -9.28 -7.10 -15.38
N THR A 51 -8.02 -7.15 -15.81
CA THR A 51 -7.29 -8.37 -16.09
C THR A 51 -6.39 -8.70 -14.91
N LYS A 52 -6.54 -9.89 -14.35
CA LYS A 52 -5.65 -10.39 -13.28
C LYS A 52 -4.26 -10.64 -13.85
N LEU A 53 -3.25 -10.24 -13.09
CA LEU A 53 -1.84 -10.52 -13.34
C LEU A 53 -1.33 -11.50 -12.27
N PRO A 54 -0.14 -12.10 -12.45
CA PRO A 54 0.52 -12.83 -11.37
C PRO A 54 0.64 -11.96 -10.10
N GLY A 55 0.47 -12.57 -8.92
CA GLY A 55 0.67 -11.88 -7.64
C GLY A 55 2.13 -11.46 -7.47
N ILE A 56 2.36 -10.36 -6.73
CA ILE A 56 3.67 -9.73 -6.64
C ILE A 56 4.64 -10.55 -5.78
N ALA A 57 4.19 -11.01 -4.62
CA ALA A 57 5.00 -11.81 -3.71
C ALA A 57 4.93 -13.29 -4.11
N SER A 58 5.93 -13.72 -4.89
CA SER A 58 6.01 -15.06 -5.47
C SER A 58 7.15 -15.91 -4.92
N SER A 59 8.04 -15.33 -4.12
CA SER A 59 9.04 -16.07 -3.31
C SER A 59 9.02 -15.67 -1.83
N SER A 60 9.55 -16.55 -0.96
CA SER A 60 9.68 -16.27 0.49
C SER A 60 10.58 -15.07 0.79
N ASN A 61 11.48 -14.70 -0.13
CA ASN A 61 12.32 -13.50 0.00
C ASN A 61 11.53 -12.20 -0.22
N GLN A 62 10.39 -12.27 -0.90
CA GLN A 62 9.46 -11.16 -1.07
C GLN A 62 8.43 -11.13 0.07
N ALA A 63 7.86 -12.29 0.43
CA ALA A 63 7.06 -12.46 1.63
C ALA A 63 7.03 -13.94 2.07
N ASP A 64 7.45 -14.21 3.30
CA ASP A 64 7.33 -15.54 3.88
C ASP A 64 6.02 -15.69 4.65
N LEU A 65 5.11 -16.51 4.11
CA LEU A 65 3.79 -16.79 4.70
C LEU A 65 3.69 -18.20 5.30
N ARG A 66 4.80 -18.96 5.37
CA ARG A 66 4.78 -20.37 5.83
C ARG A 66 4.28 -20.54 7.26
N GLN A 67 4.39 -19.50 8.09
CA GLN A 67 3.94 -19.49 9.49
C GLN A 67 2.66 -18.67 9.71
N SER A 68 2.07 -18.11 8.64
CA SER A 68 0.83 -17.32 8.76
C SER A 68 -0.33 -18.18 9.24
N LYS A 69 -1.07 -17.69 10.23
CA LYS A 69 -2.37 -18.24 10.61
C LYS A 69 -3.49 -17.64 9.76
N SER A 70 -4.70 -18.13 9.97
CA SER A 70 -5.86 -17.61 9.25
C SER A 70 -6.12 -16.14 9.56
N ASN A 71 -6.32 -15.32 8.52
CA ASN A 71 -6.42 -13.86 8.57
C ASN A 71 -5.15 -13.13 9.03
N GLU A 72 -3.98 -13.77 8.95
CA GLU A 72 -2.67 -13.11 9.10
C GLU A 72 -2.04 -12.88 7.71
N GLY A 73 -0.72 -12.74 7.61
CA GLY A 73 -0.02 -12.58 6.33
C GLY A 73 -0.15 -11.17 5.74
N ILE A 74 -0.43 -11.07 4.44
CA ILE A 74 -0.40 -9.81 3.70
C ILE A 74 -1.65 -8.96 3.98
N PHE A 75 -1.49 -7.92 4.79
CA PHE A 75 -2.52 -6.92 5.08
C PHE A 75 -2.65 -5.88 3.96
N ALA A 76 -3.35 -4.77 4.21
CA ALA A 76 -3.59 -3.71 3.23
C ALA A 76 -2.28 -3.29 2.55
N ALA A 77 -2.29 -3.37 1.22
CA ALA A 77 -1.16 -3.03 0.38
C ALA A 77 -1.42 -1.70 -0.32
N CYS A 78 -0.40 -0.85 -0.37
CA CYS A 78 -0.43 0.37 -1.14
C CYS A 78 0.48 0.27 -2.36
N LEU A 79 -0.02 0.71 -3.52
CA LEU A 79 0.70 0.77 -4.79
C LEU A 79 0.86 2.22 -5.23
N ARG A 80 2.12 2.60 -5.51
CA ARG A 80 2.51 3.92 -6.02
C ARG A 80 3.44 3.76 -7.21
N TYR A 81 3.49 4.78 -8.05
CA TYR A 81 4.45 4.86 -9.16
C TYR A 81 5.23 6.15 -9.05
N TYR A 82 6.56 6.05 -8.98
CA TYR A 82 7.47 7.16 -8.77
C TYR A 82 8.78 6.87 -9.49
N GLU A 83 9.40 7.88 -10.13
CA GLU A 83 10.69 7.75 -10.84
C GLU A 83 10.86 6.44 -11.64
N HIS A 84 9.89 6.15 -12.51
CA HIS A 84 9.87 4.98 -13.38
C HIS A 84 9.75 3.60 -12.71
N HIS A 85 9.46 3.56 -11.40
CA HIS A 85 9.28 2.34 -10.62
C HIS A 85 7.88 2.27 -10.01
N PHE A 86 7.34 1.06 -9.96
CA PHE A 86 6.28 0.71 -9.04
C PHE A 86 6.85 0.45 -7.65
N TYR A 87 6.14 0.91 -6.64
CA TYR A 87 6.42 0.69 -5.23
C TYR A 87 5.18 0.07 -4.62
N VAL A 88 5.29 -1.18 -4.16
CA VAL A 88 4.25 -1.80 -3.34
C VAL A 88 4.72 -1.93 -1.90
N ILE A 89 3.99 -1.32 -0.98
CA ILE A 89 4.27 -1.36 0.46
C ILE A 89 3.11 -2.03 1.17
N THR A 90 3.40 -2.91 2.13
CA THR A 90 2.38 -3.66 2.89
C THR A 90 2.96 -4.12 4.22
N THR A 91 2.10 -4.63 5.09
CA THR A 91 2.51 -5.36 6.29
C THR A 91 2.32 -6.86 6.10
N ASN A 92 3.36 -7.65 6.43
CA ASN A 92 3.19 -9.06 6.77
C ASN A 92 2.86 -9.16 8.26
N PHE A 93 1.59 -9.36 8.58
CA PHE A 93 1.11 -9.41 9.95
C PHE A 93 1.60 -10.63 10.72
N ALA A 94 1.88 -11.75 10.03
CA ALA A 94 2.43 -12.95 10.67
C ALA A 94 3.84 -12.71 11.25
N GLU A 95 4.60 -11.80 10.63
CA GLU A 95 5.92 -11.35 11.09
C GLU A 95 5.86 -10.02 11.85
N PHE A 96 4.69 -9.37 11.84
CA PHE A 96 4.49 -7.97 12.22
C PHE A 96 5.54 -7.03 11.61
N LYS A 97 5.78 -7.17 10.30
CA LYS A 97 6.81 -6.43 9.56
C LYS A 97 6.24 -5.69 8.36
N THR A 98 6.52 -4.40 8.28
CA THR A 98 6.24 -3.60 7.08
C THR A 98 7.40 -3.70 6.10
N PHE A 99 7.09 -3.84 4.81
CA PHE A 99 8.10 -3.95 3.77
C PHE A 99 7.62 -3.36 2.44
N LEU A 100 8.60 -3.07 1.59
CA LEU A 100 8.46 -2.51 0.25
C LEU A 100 9.03 -3.49 -0.78
N ILE A 101 8.38 -3.65 -1.93
CA ILE A 101 8.93 -4.30 -3.12
C ILE A 101 8.85 -3.32 -4.29
N ARG A 102 9.95 -3.17 -5.02
CA ARG A 102 9.98 -2.33 -6.23
C ARG A 102 9.75 -3.17 -7.46
N GLY A 103 9.19 -2.55 -8.49
CA GLY A 103 9.05 -3.19 -9.79
C GLY A 103 9.26 -2.18 -10.91
N ARG A 104 9.66 -2.67 -12.08
CA ARG A 104 9.75 -1.85 -13.30
C ARG A 104 8.87 -2.44 -14.37
N LEU A 105 8.26 -1.58 -15.17
CA LEU A 105 7.58 -2.04 -16.36
C LEU A 105 8.62 -2.62 -17.33
N SER A 106 8.34 -3.78 -17.89
CA SER A 106 9.17 -4.42 -18.91
C SER A 106 9.32 -3.50 -20.13
N ALA A 107 10.39 -3.71 -20.91
CA ALA A 107 10.68 -2.87 -22.08
C ALA A 107 9.55 -2.86 -23.13
N ASP A 108 8.79 -3.94 -23.23
CA ASP A 108 7.62 -4.08 -24.11
C ASP A 108 6.33 -3.50 -23.50
N GLY A 109 6.33 -3.10 -22.22
CA GLY A 109 5.17 -2.54 -21.54
C GLY A 109 4.14 -3.58 -21.05
N GLU A 110 4.39 -4.87 -21.22
CA GLU A 110 3.36 -5.90 -21.04
C GLU A 110 3.23 -6.39 -19.58
N HIS A 111 4.33 -6.43 -18.85
CA HIS A 111 4.39 -6.94 -17.48
C HIS A 111 5.28 -6.07 -16.57
N VAL A 112 5.19 -6.30 -15.26
CA VAL A 112 6.04 -5.65 -14.27
C VAL A 112 7.04 -6.67 -13.74
N GLU A 113 8.32 -6.33 -13.87
CA GLU A 113 9.44 -7.09 -13.32
C GLU A 113 9.66 -6.64 -11.87
N TRP A 114 9.25 -7.47 -10.91
CA TRP A 114 9.38 -7.19 -9.49
C TRP A 114 10.74 -7.64 -8.95
N GLU A 115 11.30 -6.86 -8.02
CA GLU A 115 12.51 -7.24 -7.31
C GLU A 115 12.30 -8.51 -6.49
N THR A 116 13.33 -9.36 -6.46
CA THR A 116 13.27 -10.67 -5.79
C THR A 116 13.46 -10.58 -4.27
N GLN A 117 13.80 -9.39 -3.75
CA GLN A 117 14.00 -9.10 -2.34
C GLN A 117 13.09 -7.95 -1.94
N ARG A 118 12.56 -8.02 -0.71
CA ARG A 118 11.88 -6.88 -0.08
C ARG A 118 12.85 -5.97 0.65
N ILE A 119 12.44 -4.72 0.83
CA ILE A 119 13.10 -3.74 1.70
C ILE A 119 12.25 -3.61 2.97
N GLU A 120 12.81 -3.93 4.12
CA GLU A 120 12.08 -3.88 5.40
C GLU A 120 12.09 -2.48 6.00
N ILE A 121 10.97 -2.09 6.61
CA ILE A 121 10.78 -0.79 7.26
C ILE A 121 10.24 -1.04 8.67
N ASP A 122 11.01 -0.64 9.68
CA ASP A 122 10.72 -0.99 11.08
C ASP A 122 9.77 0.02 11.74
N VAL A 123 8.52 0.05 11.27
CA VAL A 123 7.45 0.87 11.86
C VAL A 123 6.54 0.03 12.77
N PRO A 124 6.14 0.56 13.94
CA PRO A 124 5.29 -0.15 14.90
C PRO A 124 3.80 -0.02 14.53
N GLY A 125 3.40 -0.57 13.39
CA GLY A 125 2.04 -0.40 12.88
C GLY A 125 1.73 -1.17 11.59
N ILE A 126 0.52 -0.95 11.09
CA ILE A 126 -0.03 -1.60 9.89
C ILE A 126 -0.57 -0.55 8.90
N ASP A 127 -1.12 -1.04 7.79
CA ASP A 127 -1.71 -0.26 6.69
C ASP A 127 -0.80 0.85 6.16
N PRO A 128 0.41 0.49 5.70
CA PRO A 128 1.34 1.49 5.24
C PRO A 128 0.94 2.10 3.88
N ASP A 129 1.16 3.39 3.72
CA ASP A 129 1.26 4.09 2.43
C ASP A 129 2.66 4.70 2.31
N ILE A 130 3.15 4.84 1.07
CA ILE A 130 4.37 5.54 0.73
C ILE A 130 4.05 6.79 -0.11
N TYR A 131 4.60 7.92 0.29
CA TYR A 131 4.45 9.20 -0.38
C TYR A 131 5.82 9.77 -0.75
N PHE A 132 5.91 10.41 -1.90
CA PHE A 132 7.15 10.97 -2.42
C PHE A 132 7.02 12.47 -2.64
N GLU A 133 7.99 13.23 -2.15
CA GLU A 133 8.07 14.69 -2.33
C GLU A 133 9.52 15.16 -2.26
N ASP A 134 9.93 16.00 -3.21
CA ASP A 134 11.26 16.61 -3.25
C ASP A 134 12.44 15.62 -3.13
N GLN A 135 12.30 14.42 -3.70
CA GLN A 135 13.24 13.27 -3.61
C GLN A 135 13.26 12.56 -2.25
N HIS A 136 12.38 12.93 -1.32
CA HIS A 136 12.18 12.23 -0.05
C HIS A 136 11.07 11.19 -0.16
N ALA A 137 11.18 10.13 0.65
CA ALA A 137 10.17 9.09 0.76
C ALA A 137 9.63 9.05 2.19
N TYR A 138 8.31 9.16 2.32
CA TYR A 138 7.61 9.19 3.60
C TYR A 138 6.65 8.02 3.70
N VAL A 139 6.69 7.27 4.80
CA VAL A 139 5.77 6.16 5.06
C VAL A 139 4.77 6.57 6.12
N GLN A 140 3.48 6.51 5.77
CA GLN A 140 2.38 6.71 6.70
C GLN A 140 1.83 5.37 7.13
N PHE A 141 1.41 5.24 8.38
CA PHE A 141 0.85 3.99 8.91
C PHE A 141 -0.05 4.27 10.11
N THR A 142 -0.91 3.31 10.45
CA THR A 142 -1.63 3.34 11.74
C THR A 142 -0.88 2.56 12.80
N GLY A 143 -0.86 3.07 14.03
CA GLY A 143 -0.29 2.36 15.16
C GLY A 143 -0.72 2.97 16.49
N TYR A 144 -0.53 2.19 17.56
CA TYR A 144 -0.74 2.68 18.92
C TYR A 144 0.33 3.71 19.30
N VAL A 145 -0.08 4.75 20.02
CA VAL A 145 0.82 5.81 20.54
C VAL A 145 0.97 5.75 22.06
N ASP A 146 0.13 4.98 22.74
CA ASP A 146 0.18 4.77 24.19
C ASP A 146 -0.28 3.36 24.58
N LYS A 147 -0.20 3.06 25.89
CA LYS A 147 -0.65 1.78 26.46
C LYS A 147 -2.16 1.74 26.75
N GLN A 148 -2.83 2.89 26.67
CA GLN A 148 -4.27 3.03 26.90
C GLN A 148 -5.09 2.64 25.66
N GLY A 149 -4.42 2.43 24.52
CA GLY A 149 -5.04 1.98 23.29
C GLY A 149 -5.31 3.11 22.30
N THR A 150 -4.76 4.31 22.53
CA THR A 150 -4.87 5.40 21.56
C THR A 150 -4.11 5.04 20.30
N LYS A 151 -4.78 5.11 19.15
CA LYS A 151 -4.18 4.96 17.83
C LYS A 151 -4.10 6.32 17.13
N ALA A 152 -3.14 6.44 16.23
CA ALA A 152 -3.01 7.61 15.37
C ALA A 152 -2.46 7.20 14.00
N ILE A 153 -2.69 8.05 13.00
CA ILE A 153 -1.87 8.02 11.78
C ILE A 153 -0.54 8.68 12.09
N ARG A 154 0.53 7.95 11.82
CA ARG A 154 1.92 8.38 12.03
C ARG A 154 2.65 8.41 10.70
N GLN A 155 3.71 9.20 10.62
CA GLN A 155 4.56 9.29 9.44
C GLN A 155 6.03 9.24 9.84
N VAL A 156 6.82 8.46 9.10
CA VAL A 156 8.29 8.48 9.14
C VAL A 156 8.81 8.91 7.78
N GLU A 157 10.01 9.48 7.76
CA GLU A 157 10.83 9.56 6.56
C GLU A 157 11.78 8.36 6.52
N ILE A 158 11.97 7.78 5.33
CA ILE A 158 12.86 6.63 5.13
C ILE A 158 13.89 6.88 4.05
N ASP A 159 15.04 6.22 4.17
CA ASP A 159 15.93 5.96 3.05
C ASP A 159 15.28 4.91 2.15
N LEU A 160 14.92 5.30 0.92
CA LEU A 160 14.16 4.45 -0.01
C LEU A 160 14.90 3.18 -0.45
N THR A 161 16.23 3.16 -0.33
CA THR A 161 17.05 2.02 -0.77
C THR A 161 17.20 0.99 0.32
N THR A 162 17.29 1.44 1.57
CA THR A 162 17.60 0.59 2.72
C THR A 162 16.41 0.36 3.65
N GLY A 163 15.34 1.17 3.54
CA GLY A 163 14.18 1.15 4.43
C GLY A 163 14.46 1.73 5.82
N LYS A 164 15.67 2.25 6.07
CA LYS A 164 16.03 2.85 7.34
C LYS A 164 15.23 4.11 7.60
N ILE A 165 14.70 4.23 8.81
CA ILE A 165 14.03 5.44 9.28
C ILE A 165 15.10 6.53 9.45
N ILE A 166 14.88 7.68 8.80
CA ILE A 166 15.75 8.87 8.89
C ILE A 166 15.33 9.72 10.09
N HIS A 167 14.01 9.89 10.28
CA HIS A 167 13.42 10.70 11.33
C HIS A 167 12.36 9.92 12.11
N GLU A 168 12.32 10.14 13.43
CA GLU A 168 11.34 9.51 14.31
C GLU A 168 9.88 9.80 13.87
N PRO A 169 8.93 8.88 14.14
CA PRO A 169 7.57 9.04 13.68
C PRO A 169 6.87 10.27 14.27
N VAL A 170 6.32 11.12 13.41
CA VAL A 170 5.42 12.22 13.80
C VAL A 170 3.96 11.78 13.73
N ILE A 171 3.10 12.35 14.57
CA ILE A 171 1.65 12.12 14.52
C ILE A 171 1.05 13.09 13.51
N LEU A 172 0.34 12.55 12.51
CA LEU A 172 -0.39 13.35 11.53
C LEU A 172 -1.81 13.69 12.01
N THR A 173 -2.52 12.70 12.55
CA THR A 173 -3.89 12.88 13.05
C THR A 173 -4.31 11.74 13.98
N TYR A 174 -5.18 12.05 14.93
CA TYR A 174 -5.88 11.08 15.77
C TYR A 174 -7.20 10.60 15.14
N GLY A 175 -7.51 11.06 13.92
CA GLY A 175 -8.78 10.80 13.25
C GLY A 175 -9.93 11.62 13.82
N THR A 176 -11.17 11.17 13.58
CA THR A 176 -12.39 11.90 13.91
C THR A 176 -13.26 11.22 14.99
N GLY A 177 -12.70 10.23 15.72
CA GLY A 177 -13.40 9.54 16.81
C GLY A 177 -14.18 8.27 16.44
N GLY A 178 -13.88 7.65 15.29
CA GLY A 178 -14.38 6.31 14.93
C GLY A 178 -13.69 5.18 15.71
N ARG A 179 -14.08 3.91 15.45
CA ARG A 179 -13.51 2.73 16.13
C ARG A 179 -11.99 2.61 15.93
N ASP A 180 -11.54 2.77 14.68
CA ASP A 180 -10.15 2.61 14.29
C ASP A 180 -9.75 3.72 13.34
N VAL A 181 -8.56 4.28 13.56
CA VAL A 181 -7.93 5.27 12.68
C VAL A 181 -6.92 4.56 11.78
N GLU A 182 -7.30 4.18 10.56
CA GLU A 182 -6.47 3.33 9.69
C GLU A 182 -6.59 3.65 8.19
N GLY A 183 -5.85 2.91 7.35
CA GLY A 183 -5.79 3.11 5.90
C GLY A 183 -5.42 4.54 5.48
N PRO A 184 -4.29 5.11 5.97
CA PRO A 184 -3.87 6.44 5.58
C PRO A 184 -3.43 6.48 4.12
N HIS A 185 -3.82 7.54 3.41
CA HIS A 185 -3.27 7.86 2.11
C HIS A 185 -2.96 9.34 1.96
N ILE A 186 -1.79 9.68 1.40
CA ILE A 186 -1.46 11.07 1.04
C ILE A 186 -1.59 11.21 -0.48
N LEU A 187 -2.46 12.12 -0.92
CA LEU A 187 -2.62 12.48 -2.33
C LEU A 187 -2.30 13.97 -2.53
N LYS A 188 -1.29 14.25 -3.36
CA LYS A 188 -0.99 15.62 -3.79
C LYS A 188 -1.90 16.01 -4.96
N SER A 189 -2.56 17.16 -4.84
CA SER A 189 -3.40 17.75 -5.88
C SER A 189 -2.84 19.10 -6.30
N GLN A 190 -3.33 19.65 -7.43
CA GLN A 190 -2.93 20.98 -7.92
C GLN A 190 -3.31 22.11 -6.95
N VAL A 191 -4.24 21.86 -6.02
CA VAL A 191 -4.70 22.84 -5.01
C VAL A 191 -4.10 22.61 -3.62
N GLY A 192 -3.15 21.67 -3.49
CA GLY A 192 -2.49 21.33 -2.22
C GLY A 192 -2.48 19.82 -1.92
N ILE A 193 -1.97 19.46 -0.74
CA ILE A 193 -1.89 18.07 -0.26
C ILE A 193 -3.22 17.70 0.44
N THR A 194 -3.80 16.56 0.07
CA THR A 194 -4.99 16.01 0.72
C THR A 194 -4.66 14.70 1.41
N TYR A 195 -4.98 14.61 2.71
CA TYR A 195 -4.92 13.37 3.46
C TYR A 195 -6.26 12.65 3.34
N TRP A 196 -6.20 11.42 2.86
CA TRP A 196 -7.31 10.48 2.83
C TRP A 196 -7.12 9.42 3.90
N GLN A 197 -8.22 8.98 4.46
CA GLN A 197 -8.23 7.92 5.45
C GLN A 197 -9.37 6.98 5.07
N GLN A 198 -9.11 5.68 4.93
CA GLN A 198 -10.08 4.70 4.42
C GLN A 198 -11.38 4.64 5.25
N LYS A 199 -11.38 5.15 6.49
CA LYS A 199 -12.54 5.20 7.40
C LYS A 199 -12.91 6.59 7.94
N ALA A 200 -12.38 7.69 7.39
CA ALA A 200 -12.75 9.04 7.82
C ALA A 200 -12.90 10.04 6.65
N VAL A 201 -13.64 11.12 6.92
CA VAL A 201 -13.84 12.26 6.00
C VAL A 201 -12.48 12.89 5.67
N PRO A 202 -12.21 13.29 4.41
CA PRO A 202 -10.96 13.95 4.05
C PRO A 202 -10.68 15.15 4.97
N VAL A 203 -9.47 15.21 5.51
CA VAL A 203 -9.02 16.29 6.40
C VAL A 203 -8.19 17.26 5.58
N LYS A 204 -8.68 18.50 5.41
CA LYS A 204 -7.86 19.62 4.93
C LYS A 204 -6.96 20.06 6.07
N VAL A 205 -5.65 20.06 5.85
CA VAL A 205 -4.69 20.72 6.74
C VAL A 205 -4.38 22.07 6.11
N THR A 206 -4.61 23.14 6.87
CA THR A 206 -4.25 24.53 6.54
C THR A 206 -2.81 24.81 6.89
#